data_AF-A0A8H5JL93-F1
#
_entry.id   AF-A0A8H5JL93-F1
#
_cell.length_a   1.000
_cell.length_b   1.000
_cell.length_c   1.000
_cell.angle_alpha   90.00
_cell.angle_beta   90.00
_cell.angle_gamma   90.00
#
_symmetry.space_group_name_H-M   'P 1'
#
loop_
_entity.id
_entity.type
_entity.pdbx_description
1 polymer ?
#
loop_
_entity_poly.entity_id
_entity_poly.type
_entity_poly.pdbx_seq_one_letter_code
_entity_poly.pdbx_strand_id
1 'polypeptide(L)'
;MKRIPREKAVKETNDRFHDTNNRAEGVFAQHSSECSSLRALSDADRAQKKLQDAIQDLQDTKERNEQVEKELEAVSKSADQYVTDLGGHVQYADYYQTRLAMAEYKLDVSELTCGFEDFVERRRLKKEAGREDAFLATENDGEERRWKKKLEKAEEEVREARIKMKLREQKARSAFWSWR
;
A
#
# COMPACT_ATOMS: atom_id res chain seq x y z
N MET A 1 43.02 -18.99 -88.62
CA MET A 1 42.24 -18.51 -87.46
C MET A 1 41.74 -17.10 -87.76
N LYS A 2 40.42 -16.88 -87.89
CA LYS A 2 39.85 -15.54 -88.15
C LYS A 2 39.87 -14.74 -86.84
N ARG A 3 40.53 -13.58 -86.82
CA ARG A 3 40.54 -12.65 -85.68
C ARG A 3 39.19 -11.93 -85.64
N ILE A 4 38.49 -12.00 -84.51
CA ILE A 4 37.29 -11.20 -84.27
C ILE A 4 37.75 -9.73 -84.14
N PRO A 5 37.08 -8.76 -84.79
CA PRO A 5 37.39 -7.34 -84.62
C PRO A 5 37.28 -6.94 -83.15
N ARG A 6 38.30 -6.27 -82.62
CA ARG A 6 38.40 -5.90 -81.20
C ARG A 6 37.14 -5.19 -80.68
N GLU A 7 36.52 -4.35 -81.50
CA GLU A 7 35.28 -3.63 -81.18
C GLU A 7 34.07 -4.56 -80.99
N LYS A 8 33.95 -5.65 -81.77
CA LYS A 8 32.89 -6.64 -81.58
C LYS A 8 33.05 -7.40 -80.26
N ALA A 9 34.28 -7.81 -79.95
CA ALA A 9 34.57 -8.51 -78.70
C ALA A 9 34.30 -7.61 -77.47
N VAL A 10 34.70 -6.33 -77.54
CA VAL A 10 34.46 -5.36 -76.46
C VAL A 10 32.96 -5.10 -76.27
N LYS A 11 32.20 -4.93 -77.35
CA LYS A 11 30.75 -4.75 -77.27
C LYS A 11 30.05 -5.97 -76.67
N GLU A 12 30.42 -7.17 -77.10
CA GLU A 12 29.84 -8.42 -76.61
C GLU A 12 30.17 -8.68 -75.12
N THR A 13 31.37 -8.29 -74.66
CA THR A 13 31.70 -8.32 -73.22
C THR A 13 30.94 -7.28 -72.42
N ASN A 14 30.73 -6.07 -72.98
CA ASN A 14 30.01 -5.02 -72.30
C ASN A 14 28.51 -5.35 -72.20
N ASP A 15 27.93 -5.89 -73.28
CA ASP A 15 26.56 -6.38 -73.31
C ASP A 15 26.37 -7.52 -72.30
N ARG A 16 27.32 -8.47 -72.21
CA ARG A 16 27.32 -9.50 -71.16
C ARG A 16 27.44 -8.92 -69.75
N PHE A 17 28.29 -7.92 -69.54
CA PHE A 17 28.45 -7.29 -68.24
C PHE A 17 27.14 -6.62 -67.78
N HIS A 18 26.51 -5.84 -68.65
CA HIS A 18 25.22 -5.21 -68.36
C HIS A 18 24.11 -6.24 -68.12
N ASP A 19 24.07 -7.33 -68.89
CA ASP A 19 23.08 -8.39 -68.70
C ASP A 19 23.27 -9.12 -67.35
N THR A 20 24.53 -9.39 -66.96
CA THR A 20 24.82 -9.95 -65.63
C THR A 20 24.49 -8.98 -64.50
N ASN A 21 24.71 -7.68 -64.70
CA ASN A 21 24.44 -6.68 -63.67
C ASN A 21 22.93 -6.46 -63.48
N ASN A 22 22.17 -6.37 -64.57
CA ASN A 22 20.70 -6.29 -64.52
C ASN A 22 20.10 -7.55 -63.88
N ARG A 23 20.67 -8.73 -64.16
CA ARG A 23 20.24 -9.99 -63.55
C ARG A 23 20.56 -10.03 -62.06
N ALA A 24 21.72 -9.53 -61.65
CA ALA A 24 22.09 -9.43 -60.23
C ALA A 24 21.15 -8.45 -59.50
N GLU A 25 20.90 -7.26 -60.05
CA GLU A 25 19.98 -6.27 -59.47
C GLU A 25 18.56 -6.83 -59.32
N GLY A 26 18.06 -7.58 -60.30
CA GLY A 26 16.77 -8.27 -60.22
C GLY A 26 16.70 -9.30 -59.07
N VAL A 27 17.77 -10.08 -58.87
CA VAL A 27 17.87 -11.05 -57.78
C VAL A 27 17.96 -10.37 -56.41
N PHE A 28 18.71 -9.28 -56.30
CA PHE A 28 18.78 -8.49 -55.06
C PHE A 28 17.43 -7.84 -54.71
N ALA A 29 16.69 -7.32 -55.69
CA ALA A 29 15.37 -6.74 -55.47
C ALA A 29 14.36 -7.80 -54.98
N GLN A 30 14.38 -9.01 -55.55
CA GLN A 30 13.53 -10.12 -55.12
C GLN A 30 13.85 -10.56 -53.68
N HIS A 31 15.12 -10.78 -53.34
CA HIS A 31 15.51 -11.17 -51.99
C HIS A 31 15.27 -10.06 -50.93
N SER A 32 15.40 -8.79 -51.32
CA SER A 32 15.05 -7.66 -50.45
C SER A 32 13.55 -7.63 -50.12
N SER A 33 12.71 -7.90 -51.13
CA SER A 33 11.25 -8.01 -50.95
C SER A 33 10.88 -9.21 -50.08
N GLU A 34 11.50 -10.38 -50.31
CA GLU A 34 11.29 -11.59 -49.51
C GLU A 34 11.73 -11.42 -48.05
N CYS A 35 12.88 -10.77 -47.81
CA CYS A 35 13.32 -10.48 -46.45
C CYS A 35 12.38 -9.50 -45.73
N SER A 36 11.81 -8.53 -46.46
CA SER A 36 10.86 -7.57 -45.90
C SER A 36 9.53 -8.23 -45.53
N SER A 37 9.02 -9.14 -46.36
CA SER A 37 7.79 -9.90 -46.05
C SER A 37 7.98 -10.89 -44.90
N LEU A 38 9.14 -11.56 -44.81
CA LEU A 38 9.47 -12.44 -43.68
C LEU A 38 9.60 -11.69 -42.35
N ARG A 39 10.18 -10.49 -42.35
CA ARG A 39 10.21 -9.64 -41.14
C ARG A 39 8.80 -9.23 -40.71
N ALA A 40 7.94 -8.83 -41.65
CA ALA A 40 6.56 -8.45 -41.34
C ALA A 40 5.76 -9.61 -40.74
N LEU A 41 5.93 -10.84 -41.25
CA LEU A 41 5.32 -12.04 -40.68
C LEU A 41 5.84 -12.33 -39.27
N SER A 42 7.16 -12.24 -39.04
CA SER A 42 7.74 -12.45 -37.72
C SER A 42 7.28 -11.42 -36.69
N ASP A 43 7.12 -10.15 -37.10
CA ASP A 43 6.59 -9.11 -36.22
C ASP A 43 5.09 -9.30 -35.95
N ALA A 44 4.32 -9.78 -36.92
CA ALA A 44 2.92 -10.17 -36.74
C ALA A 44 2.77 -11.34 -35.76
N ASP A 45 3.59 -12.39 -35.91
CA ASP A 45 3.61 -13.54 -34.99
C ASP A 45 3.99 -13.11 -33.57
N ARG A 46 4.95 -12.19 -33.43
CA ARG A 46 5.33 -11.64 -32.12
C ARG A 46 4.22 -10.80 -31.51
N ALA A 47 3.49 -10.01 -32.31
CA ALA A 47 2.34 -9.24 -31.84
C ALA A 47 1.19 -10.17 -31.42
N GLN A 48 0.93 -11.22 -32.18
CA GLN A 48 -0.10 -12.21 -31.86
C GLN A 48 0.21 -12.97 -30.56
N LYS A 49 1.48 -13.35 -30.34
CA LYS A 49 1.90 -13.98 -29.09
C LYS A 49 1.70 -13.07 -27.88
N LYS A 50 2.11 -11.80 -27.98
CA LYS A 50 1.89 -10.81 -26.90
C LYS A 50 0.40 -10.62 -26.59
N LEU A 51 -0.45 -10.67 -27.62
CA LEU A 51 -1.89 -10.55 -27.45
C LEU A 51 -2.48 -11.78 -26.75
N GLN A 52 -1.99 -12.98 -27.06
CA GLN A 52 -2.36 -14.21 -26.36
C GLN A 52 -1.93 -14.18 -24.90
N ASP A 53 -0.69 -13.77 -24.62
CA ASP A 53 -0.18 -13.64 -23.25
C ASP A 53 -1.04 -12.64 -22.44
N ALA A 54 -1.36 -11.48 -23.01
CA ALA A 54 -2.21 -10.47 -22.36
C ALA A 54 -3.66 -10.96 -22.13
N ILE A 55 -4.21 -11.77 -23.03
CA ILE A 55 -5.54 -12.38 -22.84
C ILE A 55 -5.49 -13.38 -21.68
N GLN A 56 -4.42 -14.18 -21.57
CA GLN A 56 -4.26 -15.11 -20.47
C GLN A 56 -4.13 -14.38 -19.13
N ASP A 57 -3.31 -13.32 -19.07
CA ASP A 57 -3.16 -12.49 -17.87
C ASP A 57 -4.50 -11.89 -17.42
N LEU A 58 -5.34 -11.45 -18.37
CA LEU A 58 -6.67 -10.92 -18.08
C LEU A 58 -7.63 -12.00 -17.57
N GLN A 59 -7.55 -13.22 -18.10
CA GLN A 59 -8.36 -14.35 -17.63
C GLN A 59 -7.96 -14.75 -16.21
N ASP A 60 -6.66 -14.89 -15.94
CA ASP A 60 -6.14 -15.22 -14.61
C ASP A 60 -6.52 -14.13 -13.59
N THR A 61 -6.44 -12.86 -13.99
CA THR A 61 -6.85 -11.73 -13.14
C THR A 61 -8.35 -11.75 -12.87
N LYS A 62 -9.16 -12.08 -13.88
CA LYS A 62 -10.61 -12.20 -13.72
C LYS A 62 -10.97 -13.31 -12.73
N GLU A 63 -10.38 -14.50 -12.89
CA GLU A 63 -10.61 -15.63 -11.98
C GLU A 63 -10.22 -15.28 -10.54
N ARG A 64 -9.08 -14.61 -10.37
CA ARG A 64 -8.63 -14.13 -9.06
C ARG A 64 -9.58 -13.11 -8.45
N ASN A 65 -10.10 -12.17 -9.25
CA ASN A 65 -11.08 -11.20 -8.76
C ASN A 65 -12.39 -11.88 -8.34
N GLU A 66 -12.89 -12.82 -9.14
CA GLU A 66 -14.09 -13.60 -8.79
C GLU A 66 -13.88 -14.43 -7.50
N GLN A 67 -12.66 -14.92 -7.26
CA GLN A 67 -12.32 -15.58 -6.01
C GLN A 67 -12.35 -14.59 -4.83
N VAL A 68 -11.72 -13.43 -4.98
CA VAL A 68 -11.69 -12.39 -3.93
C VAL A 68 -13.10 -11.89 -3.62
N GLU A 69 -13.96 -11.73 -4.62
CA GLU A 69 -15.37 -11.34 -4.42
C GLU A 69 -16.14 -12.38 -3.58
N LYS A 70 -15.94 -13.68 -3.85
CA LYS A 70 -16.54 -14.77 -3.05
C LYS A 70 -16.01 -14.80 -1.62
N GLU A 71 -14.71 -14.61 -1.44
CA GLU A 71 -14.09 -14.54 -0.10
C GLU A 71 -14.61 -13.33 0.68
N LEU A 72 -14.76 -12.17 0.03
CA LEU A 72 -15.33 -10.96 0.63
C LEU A 72 -16.79 -11.17 1.04
N GLU A 73 -17.59 -11.80 0.18
CA GLU A 73 -18.99 -12.12 0.48
C GLU A 73 -19.10 -13.07 1.70
N ALA A 74 -18.19 -14.06 1.80
CA ALA A 74 -18.14 -14.95 2.95
C ALA A 74 -17.76 -14.23 4.25
N VAL A 75 -16.77 -13.32 4.20
CA VAL A 75 -16.39 -12.49 5.35
C VAL A 75 -17.54 -11.55 5.75
N SER A 76 -18.24 -10.95 4.80
CA SER A 76 -19.40 -10.09 5.06
C SER A 76 -20.51 -10.85 5.77
N LYS A 77 -20.89 -12.03 5.27
CA LYS A 77 -21.92 -12.87 5.90
C LYS A 77 -21.51 -13.29 7.32
N SER A 78 -20.24 -13.59 7.52
CA SER A 78 -19.69 -13.92 8.85
C SER A 78 -19.79 -12.73 9.81
N ALA A 79 -19.46 -11.52 9.34
CA ALA A 79 -19.60 -10.30 10.13
C ALA A 79 -21.07 -10.01 10.48
N ASP A 80 -21.99 -10.17 9.52
CA ASP A 80 -23.43 -9.99 9.75
C ASP A 80 -23.99 -11.01 10.76
N GLN A 81 -23.53 -12.26 10.69
CA GLN A 81 -23.87 -13.28 11.67
C GLN A 81 -23.33 -12.90 13.06
N TYR A 82 -22.08 -12.42 13.13
CA TYR A 82 -21.47 -11.95 14.38
C TYR A 82 -22.23 -10.77 14.98
N VAL A 83 -22.67 -9.82 14.15
CA VAL A 83 -23.49 -8.67 14.56
C VAL A 83 -24.88 -9.13 15.02
N THR A 84 -25.48 -10.13 14.37
CA THR A 84 -26.77 -10.69 14.77
C THR A 84 -26.66 -11.43 16.11
N ASP A 85 -25.62 -12.24 16.30
CA ASP A 85 -25.33 -12.95 17.54
C ASP A 85 -25.03 -11.95 18.68
N LEU A 86 -24.29 -10.87 18.39
CA LEU A 86 -24.06 -9.76 19.33
C LEU A 86 -25.27 -8.84 19.52
N GLY A 87 -26.25 -8.87 18.61
CA GLY A 87 -27.49 -8.11 18.67
C GLY A 87 -28.32 -8.42 19.93
N GLY A 88 -28.27 -9.67 20.40
CA GLY A 88 -28.83 -10.08 21.69
C GLY A 88 -28.08 -9.52 22.92
N HIS A 89 -26.84 -9.06 22.73
CA HIS A 89 -25.96 -8.52 23.75
C HIS A 89 -25.84 -6.98 23.71
N VAL A 90 -26.65 -6.29 22.90
CA VAL A 90 -26.66 -4.81 22.79
C VAL A 90 -26.86 -4.12 24.15
N GLN A 91 -27.47 -4.80 25.13
CA GLN A 91 -27.57 -4.33 26.52
C GLN A 91 -26.19 -4.10 27.21
N TYR A 92 -25.10 -4.66 26.66
CA TYR A 92 -23.73 -4.49 27.14
C TYR A 92 -22.90 -3.50 26.31
N ALA A 93 -23.45 -2.95 25.22
CA ALA A 93 -22.73 -1.99 24.36
C ALA A 93 -22.22 -0.80 25.18
N ASP A 94 -23.05 -0.24 26.06
CA ASP A 94 -22.70 0.84 26.97
C ASP A 94 -21.56 0.48 27.93
N TYR A 95 -21.49 -0.78 28.36
CA TYR A 95 -20.43 -1.28 29.24
C TYR A 95 -19.10 -1.36 28.49
N TYR A 96 -19.09 -1.93 27.28
CA TYR A 96 -17.88 -2.01 26.47
C TYR A 96 -17.39 -0.65 25.98
N GLN A 97 -18.29 0.26 25.59
CA GLN A 97 -17.92 1.65 25.28
C GLN A 97 -17.27 2.36 26.46
N THR A 98 -17.78 2.16 27.68
CA THR A 98 -17.17 2.75 28.89
C THR A 98 -15.81 2.13 29.19
N ARG A 99 -15.67 0.81 28.97
CA ARG A 99 -14.38 0.12 29.12
C ARG A 99 -13.34 0.61 28.11
N LEU A 100 -13.75 0.87 26.88
CA LEU A 100 -12.89 1.43 25.85
C LEU A 100 -12.41 2.84 26.23
N ALA A 101 -13.33 3.73 26.61
CA ALA A 101 -12.99 5.07 27.09
C ALA A 101 -12.04 5.03 28.30
N MET A 102 -12.24 4.10 29.24
CA MET A 102 -11.31 3.93 30.37
C MET A 102 -9.92 3.44 29.95
N ALA A 103 -9.82 2.66 28.87
CA ALA A 103 -8.52 2.26 28.32
C ALA A 103 -7.82 3.44 27.65
N GLU A 104 -8.55 4.26 26.89
CA GLU A 104 -8.05 5.49 26.26
C GLU A 104 -7.52 6.47 27.30
N TYR A 105 -8.29 6.78 28.35
CA TYR A 105 -7.84 7.67 29.42
C TYR A 105 -6.60 7.16 30.18
N LYS A 106 -6.45 5.84 30.33
CA LYS A 106 -5.25 5.27 30.95
C LYS A 106 -4.02 5.42 30.08
N LEU A 107 -4.17 5.33 28.77
CA LEU A 107 -3.08 5.61 27.83
C LEU A 107 -2.69 7.09 27.92
N ASP A 108 -3.66 8.00 27.91
CA ASP A 108 -3.41 9.44 28.05
C ASP A 108 -2.66 9.79 29.35
N VAL A 109 -3.06 9.21 30.49
CA VAL A 109 -2.35 9.38 31.76
C VAL A 109 -0.93 8.84 31.67
N SER A 110 -0.73 7.69 31.02
CA SER A 110 0.60 7.07 30.88
C SER A 110 1.52 7.94 30.02
N GLU A 111 1.04 8.44 28.88
CA GLU A 111 1.79 9.34 28.00
C GLU A 111 2.14 10.67 28.69
N LEU A 112 1.18 11.26 29.42
CA LEU A 112 1.43 12.47 30.20
C LEU A 112 2.46 12.24 31.31
N THR A 113 2.44 11.06 31.93
CA THR A 113 3.39 10.70 33.01
C THR A 113 4.80 10.55 32.45
N CYS A 114 4.97 9.81 31.34
CA CYS A 114 6.27 9.68 30.68
C CYS A 114 6.80 11.05 30.22
N GLY A 115 5.94 11.90 29.63
CA GLY A 115 6.32 13.25 29.21
C GLY A 115 6.74 14.16 30.39
N PHE A 116 6.11 13.98 31.55
CA PHE A 116 6.49 14.67 32.78
C PHE A 116 7.82 14.17 33.35
N GLU A 117 8.06 12.86 33.37
CA GLU A 117 9.34 12.26 33.78
C GLU A 117 10.50 12.77 32.91
N ASP A 118 10.31 12.79 31.58
CA ASP A 118 11.29 13.34 30.63
C ASP A 118 11.56 14.84 30.85
N PHE A 119 10.53 15.60 31.22
CA PHE A 119 10.68 17.01 31.57
C PHE A 119 11.51 17.18 32.85
N VAL A 120 11.19 16.42 33.91
CA VAL A 120 11.91 16.45 35.19
C VAL A 120 13.37 16.05 35.00
N GLU A 121 13.63 15.00 34.21
CA GLU A 121 14.99 14.51 33.96
C GLU A 121 15.83 15.52 33.15
N ARG A 122 15.24 16.16 32.13
CA ARG A 122 15.91 17.25 31.40
C ARG A 122 16.21 18.44 32.30
N ARG A 123 15.31 18.78 33.23
CA ARG A 123 15.54 19.83 34.22
C ARG A 123 16.70 19.45 35.16
N ARG A 124 16.74 18.21 35.66
CA ARG A 124 17.82 17.67 36.50
C ARG A 124 19.18 17.80 35.81
N LEU A 125 19.28 17.36 34.55
CA LEU A 125 20.50 17.45 33.76
C LEU A 125 20.94 18.90 33.49
N LYS A 126 20.00 19.84 33.27
CA LYS A 126 20.32 21.27 33.11
C LYS A 126 20.83 21.90 34.41
N LYS A 127 20.26 21.54 35.55
CA LYS A 127 20.73 21.93 36.89
C LYS A 127 22.15 21.43 37.15
N GLU A 128 22.39 20.15 36.92
CA GLU A 128 23.71 19.52 37.12
C GLU A 128 24.79 20.09 36.21
N ALA A 129 24.42 20.52 35.00
CA ALA A 129 25.32 21.20 34.08
C ALA A 129 25.53 22.69 34.38
N GLY A 130 24.91 23.26 35.43
CA GLY A 130 25.02 24.68 35.77
C GLY A 130 24.41 25.62 34.72
N ARG A 131 23.49 25.12 33.89
CA ARG A 131 22.87 25.86 32.75
C ARG A 131 21.45 26.36 33.04
N GLU A 132 20.95 26.17 34.26
CA GLU A 132 19.68 26.73 34.71
C GLU A 132 19.96 28.04 35.45
N ASP A 133 19.60 29.18 34.83
CA ASP A 133 19.62 30.48 35.49
C ASP A 133 18.29 30.77 36.20
N ALA A 134 18.21 31.88 36.94
CA ALA A 134 17.02 32.23 37.71
C ALA A 134 15.76 32.41 36.83
N PHE A 135 15.91 32.86 35.59
CA PHE A 135 14.80 33.02 34.65
C PHE A 135 14.28 31.66 34.18
N LEU A 136 15.18 30.78 33.72
CA LEU A 136 14.87 29.41 33.33
C LEU A 136 14.29 28.59 34.49
N ALA A 137 14.75 28.80 35.73
CA ALA A 137 14.18 28.15 36.90
C ALA A 137 12.71 28.54 37.12
N THR A 138 12.37 29.82 36.97
CA THR A 138 10.98 30.29 37.10
C THR A 138 10.07 29.83 35.97
N GLU A 139 10.57 29.75 34.73
CA GLU A 139 9.83 29.15 33.60
C GLU A 139 9.61 27.66 33.81
N ASN A 140 10.63 26.92 34.22
CA ASN A 140 10.54 25.49 34.53
C ASN A 140 9.53 25.23 35.67
N ASP A 141 9.47 26.07 36.70
CA ASP A 141 8.47 25.97 37.77
C ASP A 141 7.04 26.25 37.28
N GLY A 142 6.90 27.11 36.27
CA GLY A 142 5.64 27.34 35.57
C GLY A 142 5.22 26.15 34.72
N GLU A 143 6.16 25.54 34.00
CA GLU A 143 5.96 24.32 33.21
C GLU A 143 5.62 23.11 34.07
N GLU A 144 6.32 22.92 35.19
CA GLU A 144 6.06 21.84 36.13
C GLU A 144 4.63 21.93 36.70
N ARG A 145 4.18 23.14 37.04
CA ARG A 145 2.79 23.39 37.48
C ARG A 145 1.77 23.08 36.37
N ARG A 146 2.08 23.41 35.12
CA ARG A 146 1.21 23.06 33.97
C ARG A 146 1.10 21.55 33.78
N TRP A 147 2.21 20.82 33.89
CA TRP A 147 2.21 19.36 33.79
C TRP A 147 1.42 18.70 34.93
N LYS A 148 1.66 19.11 36.18
CA LYS A 148 0.91 18.63 37.34
C LYS A 148 -0.59 18.85 37.19
N LYS A 149 -1.00 20.03 36.72
CA LYS A 149 -2.43 20.33 36.47
C LYS A 149 -3.05 19.44 35.37
N LYS A 150 -2.29 19.12 34.32
CA LYS A 150 -2.75 18.20 33.26
C LYS A 150 -2.90 16.77 33.77
N LEU A 151 -1.92 16.29 34.54
CA LEU A 151 -1.96 14.97 35.17
C LEU A 151 -3.15 14.85 36.13
N GLU A 152 -3.34 15.81 37.02
CA GLU A 152 -4.45 15.83 37.96
C GLU A 152 -5.81 15.79 37.27
N LYS A 153 -5.97 16.54 36.16
CA LYS A 153 -7.20 16.51 35.35
C LYS A 153 -7.42 15.15 34.70
N ALA A 154 -6.38 14.56 34.12
CA ALA A 154 -6.47 13.24 33.47
C ALA A 154 -6.77 12.13 34.49
N GLU A 155 -6.18 12.20 35.68
CA GLU A 155 -6.47 11.28 36.79
C GLU A 155 -7.92 11.40 37.30
N GLU A 156 -8.47 12.62 37.35
CA GLU A 156 -9.88 12.85 37.66
C GLU A 156 -10.80 12.21 36.62
N GLU A 157 -10.52 12.38 35.33
CA GLU A 157 -11.30 11.79 34.24
C GLU A 157 -11.28 10.25 34.29
N VAL A 158 -10.13 9.63 34.59
CA VAL A 158 -10.01 8.19 34.84
C VAL A 158 -10.86 7.75 36.03
N ARG A 159 -10.87 8.54 37.12
CA ARG A 159 -11.64 8.24 38.33
C ARG A 159 -13.14 8.29 38.05
N GLU A 160 -13.61 9.34 37.38
CA GLU A 160 -15.01 9.48 36.98
C GLU A 160 -15.46 8.36 36.03
N ALA A 161 -14.64 8.02 35.03
CA ALA A 161 -14.92 6.94 34.10
C ALA A 161 -15.05 5.59 34.84
N ARG A 162 -14.18 5.34 35.83
CA ARG A 162 -14.22 4.13 36.65
C ARG A 162 -15.49 4.03 37.51
N ILE A 163 -15.96 5.15 38.06
CA ILE A 163 -17.23 5.19 38.82
C ILE A 163 -18.40 4.88 37.90
N LYS A 164 -18.47 5.54 36.73
CA LYS A 164 -19.51 5.29 35.70
C LYS A 164 -19.52 3.83 35.26
N MET A 165 -18.35 3.23 35.06
CA MET A 165 -18.20 1.81 34.69
C MET A 165 -18.80 0.88 35.76
N LYS A 166 -18.46 1.09 37.05
CA LYS A 166 -19.00 0.26 38.15
C LYS A 166 -20.52 0.35 38.25
N LEU A 167 -21.09 1.55 38.08
CA LEU A 167 -22.54 1.75 38.09
C LEU A 167 -23.22 1.04 36.92
N ARG A 168 -22.66 1.11 35.71
CA ARG A 168 -23.17 0.39 34.53
C ARG A 168 -23.06 -1.12 34.70
N GLU A 169 -21.96 -1.61 35.26
CA GLU A 169 -21.76 -3.03 35.55
C GLU A 169 -22.80 -3.55 36.57
N GLN A 170 -23.07 -2.80 37.64
CA GLN A 170 -24.12 -3.14 38.59
C GLN A 170 -25.50 -3.18 37.92
N LYS A 171 -25.82 -2.19 37.07
CA LYS A 171 -27.09 -2.17 36.32
C LYS A 171 -27.22 -3.38 35.41
N ALA A 172 -26.18 -3.71 34.64
CA ALA A 172 -26.15 -4.87 33.76
C ALA A 172 -26.32 -6.19 34.54
N ARG A 173 -25.62 -6.33 35.68
CA ARG A 173 -25.81 -7.47 36.59
C ARG A 173 -27.25 -7.55 37.10
N SER A 174 -27.83 -6.45 37.56
CA SER A 174 -29.21 -6.45 38.07
C SER A 174 -30.25 -6.82 37.00
N ALA A 175 -30.04 -6.36 35.76
CA ALA A 175 -30.89 -6.71 34.62
C ALA A 175 -30.82 -8.21 34.31
N PHE A 176 -29.63 -8.81 34.35
CA PHE A 176 -29.42 -10.24 34.13
C PHE A 176 -30.15 -11.10 35.16
N TRP A 177 -30.11 -10.74 36.45
CA TRP A 177 -30.82 -11.49 37.50
C TRP A 177 -32.34 -11.28 37.48
N SER A 178 -32.83 -10.18 36.91
CA SER A 178 -34.28 -9.92 36.76
C SER A 178 -34.94 -10.65 35.57
N TRP A 179 -34.13 -11.22 34.68
CA TRP A 179 -34.58 -11.93 33.48
C TRP A 179 -34.63 -13.45 33.65
N ARG A 180 -34.12 -13.95 34.79
CA ARG A 180 -34.08 -15.37 35.14
C ARG A 180 -35.24 -15.71 36.08
#